data_AF-A0A920RJB4-F1
#
_entry.id   AF-A0A920RJB4-F1
#
_cell.length_a   1.000
_cell.length_b   1.000
_cell.length_c   1.000
_cell.angle_alpha   90.00
_cell.angle_beta   90.00
_cell.angle_gamma   90.00
#
_symmetry.space_group_name_H-M   'P 1'
#
loop_
_entity.id
_entity.type
_entity.pdbx_description
1 polymer ?
#
loop_
_entity_poly.entity_id
_entity_poly.type
_entity_poly.pdbx_seq_one_letter_code
_entity_poly.pdbx_strand_id
1 'polypeptide(L)'
;MVTVFETYMKEIDWLAGRGYNILGVNFPAVYQGQNDCATGPFMTVLWENMTDPILTGREHLGVAKIYCELPEPVIYKGETHCTASWMGFRFLRTFH
;
A
#
# COMPACT_ATOMS: atom_id res chain seq x y z
N MET A 1 -13.04 4.44 -11.74
CA MET A 1 -13.30 4.01 -10.36
C MET A 1 -12.01 4.11 -9.57
N VAL A 2 -12.01 4.79 -8.43
CA VAL A 2 -10.86 4.79 -7.51
C VAL A 2 -10.79 3.43 -6.83
N THR A 3 -9.59 2.87 -6.71
CA THR A 3 -9.37 1.59 -6.02
C THR A 3 -8.52 1.82 -4.79
N VAL A 4 -9.04 1.43 -3.63
CA VAL A 4 -8.28 1.31 -2.39
C VAL A 4 -8.01 -0.18 -2.18
N PHE A 5 -6.76 -0.57 -1.93
CA PHE A 5 -6.38 -1.97 -1.78
C PHE A 5 -5.42 -2.16 -0.62
N GLU A 6 -5.46 -3.36 -0.04
CA GLU A 6 -4.61 -3.78 1.07
C GLU A 6 -3.93 -5.09 0.67
N THR A 7 -2.65 -5.26 0.99
CA THR A 7 -1.95 -6.54 0.78
C THR A 7 -1.05 -6.86 1.95
N TYR A 8 -1.13 -8.10 2.40
CA TYR A 8 -0.43 -8.63 3.57
C TYR A 8 0.59 -9.66 3.10
N MET A 9 1.85 -9.24 2.97
CA MET A 9 2.89 -10.06 2.37
C MET A 9 3.68 -10.80 3.45
N LYS A 10 4.05 -12.05 3.16
CA LYS A 10 4.87 -12.92 4.00
C LYS A 10 6.04 -13.46 3.19
N GLU A 11 7.06 -13.95 3.88
CA GLU A 11 8.13 -14.75 3.27
C GLU A 11 8.87 -14.05 2.12
N ILE A 12 9.23 -12.78 2.32
CA ILE A 12 9.92 -11.98 1.29
C ILE A 12 11.43 -12.22 1.36
N ASP A 13 12.00 -12.83 0.32
CA ASP A 13 13.40 -13.27 0.25
C ASP A 13 14.43 -12.15 0.50
N TRP A 14 14.27 -11.00 -0.17
CA TRP A 14 15.21 -9.89 -0.02
C TRP A 14 15.14 -9.23 1.37
N LEU A 15 14.11 -9.57 2.15
CA LEU A 15 13.96 -9.20 3.57
C LEU A 15 14.25 -10.39 4.51
N ALA A 16 15.01 -11.39 4.04
CA ALA A 16 15.37 -12.59 4.79
C ALA A 16 14.14 -13.35 5.34
N GLY A 17 13.08 -13.46 4.52
CA GLY A 17 11.85 -14.17 4.84
C GLY A 17 10.84 -13.37 5.67
N ARG A 18 11.10 -12.09 5.96
CA ARG A 18 10.13 -11.24 6.67
C ARG A 18 8.96 -10.84 5.78
N GLY A 19 7.89 -10.36 6.40
CA GLY A 19 6.71 -9.81 5.73
C GLY A 19 6.49 -8.34 6.09
N TYR A 20 5.77 -7.62 5.24
CA TYR A 20 5.27 -6.27 5.50
C TYR A 20 3.92 -6.08 4.80
N ASN A 21 3.18 -5.07 5.23
CA ASN A 21 1.82 -4.81 4.76
C ASN A 21 1.78 -3.50 3.99
N ILE A 22 0.92 -3.44 2.98
CA ILE A 22 0.73 -2.25 2.16
C ILE A 22 -0.75 -1.87 2.05
N LEU A 23 -1.00 -0.57 1.96
CA LEU A 23 -2.29 0.04 1.68
C LEU A 23 -2.09 1.07 0.57
N GLY A 24 -2.78 0.93 -0.57
CA GLY A 24 -2.59 1.81 -1.72
C GLY A 24 -3.88 2.41 -2.25
N VAL A 25 -3.76 3.57 -2.89
CA VAL A 25 -4.86 4.27 -3.56
C VAL A 25 -4.50 4.50 -5.02
N ASN A 26 -5.32 3.93 -5.91
CA ASN A 26 -5.15 4.02 -7.36
C ASN A 26 -6.29 4.80 -8.00
N PHE A 27 -5.94 5.65 -8.96
CA PHE A 27 -6.87 6.33 -9.85
C PHE A 27 -6.67 5.83 -11.28
N PRO A 28 -7.72 5.54 -12.05
CA PRO A 28 -7.57 5.26 -13.46
C PRO A 28 -7.12 6.55 -14.14
N ALA A 29 -5.98 6.49 -14.83
CA ALA A 29 -5.37 7.65 -15.44
C ALA A 29 -4.90 7.33 -16.86
N VAL A 30 -4.81 8.39 -17.67
CA VAL A 30 -4.16 8.38 -18.96
C VAL A 30 -3.01 9.38 -18.89
N TYR A 31 -1.80 8.90 -19.10
CA TYR A 31 -0.62 9.73 -19.25
C TYR A 31 -0.39 9.98 -20.75
N GLN A 32 -0.24 11.25 -21.12
CA GLN A 32 0.06 11.70 -22.48
C GLN A 32 1.30 12.59 -22.41
N GLY A 33 2.47 11.96 -22.41
CA GLY A 33 3.75 12.63 -22.49
C GLY A 33 4.10 13.01 -23.94
N GLN A 34 5.21 13.73 -24.10
CA GLN A 34 5.72 14.09 -25.42
C GLN A 34 6.18 12.86 -26.22
N ASN A 35 6.75 11.87 -25.53
CA ASN A 35 7.33 10.67 -26.14
C ASN A 35 6.51 9.39 -25.85
N ASP A 36 5.75 9.38 -24.75
CA ASP A 36 5.11 8.17 -24.23
C ASP A 36 3.64 8.41 -23.91
N CYS A 37 2.81 7.41 -24.17
CA CYS A 37 1.42 7.36 -23.76
C CYS A 37 1.16 6.09 -22.96
N ALA A 38 0.41 6.19 -21.86
CA ALA A 38 0.04 5.04 -21.04
C ALA A 38 -1.38 5.21 -20.50
N THR A 39 -2.09 4.09 -20.36
CA THR A 39 -3.39 4.03 -19.67
C THR A 39 -3.28 2.99 -18.57
N GLY A 40 -3.60 3.36 -17.34
CA GLY A 40 -3.46 2.45 -16.21
C GLY A 40 -3.74 3.11 -14.86
N PRO A 41 -3.58 2.36 -13.77
CA PRO A 41 -3.71 2.89 -12.43
C PRO A 41 -2.53 3.82 -12.10
N PHE A 42 -2.84 5.07 -11.76
CA PHE A 42 -1.91 5.98 -11.11
C PHE A 42 -2.04 5.84 -9.59
N MET A 43 -0.99 5.34 -8.97
CA MET A 43 -0.90 5.17 -7.51
C MET A 43 -0.49 6.49 -6.88
N THR A 44 -1.44 7.21 -6.28
CA THR A 44 -1.18 8.54 -5.71
C THR A 44 -0.43 8.47 -4.38
N VAL A 45 -0.58 7.36 -3.66
CA VAL A 45 0.07 7.12 -2.36
C VAL A 45 0.06 5.62 -2.07
N LEU A 46 1.14 5.16 -1.43
CA LEU A 46 1.26 3.82 -0.87
C LEU A 46 1.72 3.94 0.59
N TRP A 47 0.91 3.46 1.52
CA TRP A 47 1.34 3.29 2.89
C TRP A 47 1.95 1.91 3.09
N GLU A 48 3.05 1.83 3.83
CA GLU A 48 3.68 0.57 4.23
C GLU A 48 4.03 0.62 5.72
N ASN A 49 4.18 -0.53 6.37
CA ASN A 49 4.53 -0.62 7.80
C ASN A 49 6.00 -0.97 8.07
N MET A 50 6.88 -0.90 7.05
CA MET A 50 8.32 -1.20 7.17
C MET A 50 9.15 -0.22 6.34
N THR A 51 10.26 0.26 6.89
CA THR A 51 11.08 1.33 6.28
C THR A 51 11.86 0.87 5.05
N ASP A 52 12.43 -0.34 5.06
CA ASP A 52 13.23 -0.90 3.96
C ASP A 52 12.50 -0.85 2.59
N PRO A 53 11.24 -1.34 2.46
CA PRO A 53 10.49 -1.23 1.19
C PRO A 53 10.06 0.21 0.87
N ILE A 54 9.89 1.08 1.88
CA ILE A 54 9.55 2.50 1.67
C ILE A 54 10.70 3.21 0.98
N LEU A 55 11.89 3.12 1.56
CA LEU A 55 13.07 3.81 1.04
C LEU A 55 13.42 3.31 -0.37
N THR A 56 13.56 1.99 -0.52
CA THR A 56 13.92 1.40 -1.82
C THR A 56 12.89 1.73 -2.91
N GLY A 57 11.59 1.68 -2.60
CA GLY A 57 10.54 2.03 -3.57
C GLY A 57 10.48 3.50 -3.94
N ARG A 58 10.80 4.42 -3.00
CA ARG A 58 10.87 5.86 -3.29
C ARG A 58 12.09 6.19 -4.14
N GLU A 59 13.24 5.70 -3.72
CA GLU A 59 14.55 6.10 -4.26
C GLU A 59 14.83 5.44 -5.62
N HIS A 60 14.37 4.19 -5.82
CA HIS A 60 14.66 3.46 -7.05
C HIS A 60 13.51 3.49 -8.06
N LEU A 61 12.26 3.59 -7.59
CA LEU A 61 11.07 3.42 -8.46
C LEU A 61 10.17 4.66 -8.52
N GLY A 62 10.44 5.69 -7.71
CA GLY A 62 9.64 6.92 -7.69
C GLY A 62 8.22 6.76 -7.12
N VAL A 63 7.96 5.68 -6.38
CA VAL A 63 6.64 5.44 -5.78
C VAL A 63 6.44 6.36 -4.57
N ALA A 64 5.27 6.98 -4.45
CA ALA A 64 4.90 7.89 -3.36
C ALA A 64 4.61 7.13 -2.04
N LYS A 65 5.64 6.49 -1.48
CA LYS A 65 5.52 5.67 -0.27
C LYS A 65 5.65 6.49 1.02
N ILE A 66 4.84 6.16 2.03
CA ILE A 66 4.90 6.72 3.38
C ILE A 66 4.58 5.64 4.43
N TYR A 67 4.92 5.91 5.70
CA TYR A 67 4.69 4.96 6.78
C TYR A 67 3.25 5.04 7.33
N CYS A 68 2.66 3.89 7.68
CA CYS A 68 1.59 3.81 8.67
C CYS A 68 1.67 2.52 9.49
N GLU A 69 0.99 2.52 10.64
CA GLU A 69 0.68 1.31 11.39
C GLU A 69 -0.39 0.53 10.61
N LEU A 70 -0.02 -0.64 10.09
CA LEU A 70 -0.89 -1.52 9.31
C LEU A 70 -0.78 -2.95 9.84
N PRO A 71 -1.46 -3.29 10.96
CA PRO A 71 -1.42 -4.63 11.56
C PRO A 71 -2.11 -5.67 10.67
N GLU A 72 -1.89 -6.95 10.97
CA GLU A 72 -2.60 -8.06 10.32
C GLU A 72 -4.12 -7.92 10.43
N PRO A 73 -4.88 -8.44 9.45
CA PRO A 73 -6.33 -8.44 9.53
C PRO A 73 -6.81 -9.26 10.73
N VAL A 74 -7.88 -8.78 11.37
CA VAL A 74 -8.55 -9.52 12.44
C VAL A 74 -9.81 -10.14 11.87
N ILE A 75 -9.93 -11.46 11.98
CA ILE A 75 -11.16 -12.16 11.58
C ILE A 75 -12.10 -12.21 12.78
N TYR A 76 -13.31 -11.67 12.61
CA TYR A 76 -14.33 -11.70 13.66
C TYR A 76 -15.71 -11.94 13.03
N LYS A 77 -16.41 -12.97 13.51
CA LYS A 77 -17.74 -13.36 13.01
C LYS A 77 -17.82 -13.56 11.49
N GLY A 78 -16.74 -13.99 10.86
CA GLY A 78 -16.67 -14.21 9.42
C GLY A 78 -16.35 -12.96 8.60
N GLU A 79 -16.22 -11.80 9.23
CA GLU A 79 -15.74 -10.57 8.59
C GLU A 79 -14.23 -10.42 8.82
N THR A 80 -13.54 -9.96 7.79
CA THR A 80 -12.13 -9.58 7.86
C THR A 80 -12.03 -8.09 8.10
N HIS A 81 -11.50 -7.71 9.26
CA HIS A 81 -11.32 -6.32 9.65
C HIS A 81 -9.88 -5.88 9.43
N CYS A 82 -9.70 -4.82 8.65
CA CYS A 82 -8.41 -4.18 8.47
C CYS A 82 -8.46 -2.73 8.99
N THR A 83 -7.31 -2.25 9.48
CA THR A 83 -7.18 -0.88 10.00
C THR A 83 -5.83 -0.30 9.64
N ALA A 84 -5.80 1.00 9.37
CA ALA A 84 -4.56 1.77 9.24
C ALA A 84 -4.57 2.97 10.18
N SER A 85 -3.45 3.21 10.85
CA SER A 85 -3.27 4.33 11.78
C SER A 85 -1.90 5.00 11.67
N TRP A 86 -1.82 6.24 12.16
CA TRP A 86 -0.56 6.94 12.30
C TRP A 86 -0.50 7.59 13.68
N MET A 87 0.50 7.23 14.47
CA MET A 87 0.66 7.71 15.85
C MET A 87 -0.61 7.49 16.69
N GLY A 88 -1.23 6.31 16.55
CA GLY A 88 -2.48 5.97 17.22
C GLY A 88 -3.74 6.62 16.64
N PHE A 89 -3.63 7.55 15.67
CA PHE A 89 -4.79 8.09 14.96
C PHE A 89 -5.21 7.16 13.83
N ARG A 90 -6.34 6.46 13.99
CA ARG A 90 -6.91 5.60 12.96
C ARG A 90 -7.57 6.42 11.87
N PHE A 91 -7.04 6.33 10.65
CA PHE A 91 -7.58 7.03 9.48
C PHE A 91 -8.32 6.11 8.51
N LEU A 92 -8.11 4.79 8.58
CA LEU A 92 -8.83 3.81 7.76
C LEU A 92 -9.35 2.65 8.60
N ARG A 93 -10.57 2.20 8.27
CA ARG A 93 -11.12 0.91 8.67
C ARG A 93 -11.90 0.32 7.49
N THR A 94 -11.64 -0.93 7.15
CA THR A 94 -12.34 -1.68 6.11
C THR A 94 -12.86 -3.01 6.68
N PHE A 95 -13.85 -3.58 5.99
CA PHE A 95 -14.54 -4.81 6.34
C PHE A 95 -14.74 -5.60 5.05
N HIS A 96 -14.27 -6.84 5.01
CA HIS A 96 -14.41 -7.75 3.87
C HIS A 96 -15.13 -9.02 4.27
#